data_AF-A0A1M5XC70-F1
#
_entry.id   AF-A0A1M5XC70-F1
#
_cell.length_a   1.000
_cell.length_b   1.000
_cell.length_c   1.000
_cell.angle_alpha   90.00
_cell.angle_beta   90.00
_cell.angle_gamma   90.00
#
_symmetry.space_group_name_H-M   'P 1'
#
loop_
_entity.id
_entity.type
_entity.pdbx_description
1 polymer ?
#
loop_
_entity_poly.entity_id
_entity_poly.type
_entity_poly.pdbx_seq_one_letter_code
_entity_poly.pdbx_strand_id
1 'polypeptide(L)' 'MQADFIEILIERAHQILGDSSVYEVIDLDNAAARDRIREIYGNVEAATINAYLKVVDEIRVVTIPSQEDIVLKAD' A
#
# COMPACT_ATOMS: atom_id res chain seq x y z
N MET A 1 -13.12 -10.27 -9.00
CA MET A 1 -12.23 -11.11 -8.17
C MET A 1 -10.94 -10.40 -7.77
N GLN A 2 -10.05 -9.98 -8.68
CA GLN A 2 -8.84 -9.20 -8.28
C GLN A 2 -9.18 -7.77 -7.81
N ALA A 3 -10.09 -7.08 -8.51
CA ALA A 3 -10.57 -5.75 -8.11
C ALA A 3 -11.18 -5.77 -6.70
N ASP A 4 -12.06 -6.74 -6.44
CA ASP A 4 -12.70 -6.94 -5.12
C ASP A 4 -11.67 -7.19 -4.01
N PHE A 5 -10.54 -7.85 -4.32
CA PHE A 5 -9.47 -8.08 -3.34
C PHE A 5 -8.68 -6.81 -3.04
N ILE A 6 -8.40 -5.98 -4.06
CA ILE A 6 -7.75 -4.68 -3.88
C ILE A 6 -8.63 -3.75 -3.03
N GLU A 7 -9.94 -3.74 -3.28
CA GLU A 7 -10.90 -2.95 -2.50
C GLU A 7 -10.88 -3.34 -1.01
N ILE A 8 -10.86 -4.64 -0.69
CA ILE A 8 -10.75 -5.12 0.70
C ILE A 8 -9.46 -4.64 1.36
N LEU A 9 -8.34 -4.66 0.64
CA LEU A 9 -7.06 -4.19 1.18
C LEU A 9 -7.06 -2.67 1.41
N ILE A 10 -7.67 -1.89 0.50
CA ILE A 10 -7.83 -0.45 0.67
C ILE A 10 -8.70 -0.14 1.89
N GLU A 11 -9.84 -0.83 2.06
CA GLU A 11 -10.68 -0.69 3.24
C GLU A 11 -9.92 -1.03 4.53
N ARG A 12 -9.11 -2.09 4.52
CA ARG A 12 -8.27 -2.47 5.66
C ARG A 12 -7.22 -1.41 5.97
N ALA A 13 -6.62 -0.79 4.97
CA ALA A 13 -5.69 0.33 5.15
C ALA A 13 -6.41 1.52 5.80
N HIS A 14 -7.63 1.84 5.35
CA HIS A 14 -8.43 2.92 5.94
C HIS A 14 -8.86 2.64 7.39
N GLN A 15 -9.12 1.38 7.74
CA GLN A 15 -9.40 0.99 9.14
C GLN A 15 -8.19 1.20 10.06
N ILE A 16 -6.97 1.07 9.55
CA ILE A 16 -5.75 1.25 10.34
C ILE A 16 -5.40 2.74 10.48
N LEU A 17 -5.47 3.49 9.38
CA LEU A 17 -4.91 4.83 9.31
C LEU A 17 -5.86 5.84 8.63
N GLY A 18 -7.16 5.74 8.87
CA GLY A 18 -8.18 6.69 8.38
C GLY A 18 -8.21 6.84 6.85
N ASP A 19 -8.88 7.87 6.35
CA ASP A 19 -9.10 8.12 4.91
C ASP A 19 -7.84 8.54 4.11
N SER A 20 -6.60 8.16 4.50
CA SER A 20 -5.47 8.44 3.60
C SER A 20 -5.58 7.59 2.36
N SER A 21 -5.34 8.26 1.24
CA SER A 21 -5.13 7.59 -0.02
C SER A 21 -3.86 6.75 0.07
N VAL A 22 -4.03 5.43 0.07
CA VAL A 22 -2.93 4.45 0.02
C VAL A 22 -2.00 4.71 -1.18
N TYR A 23 -2.53 5.33 -2.23
CA TYR A 23 -1.81 5.76 -3.42
C TYR A 23 -0.76 6.85 -3.17
N GLU A 24 -0.83 7.59 -2.05
CA GLU A 24 0.22 8.58 -1.71
C GLU A 24 1.53 7.92 -1.25
N VAL A 25 1.46 6.67 -0.80
CA VAL A 25 2.62 5.97 -0.24
C VAL A 25 2.98 4.69 -0.98
N ILE A 26 2.11 4.18 -1.86
CA ILE A 26 2.29 2.91 -2.55
C ILE A 26 3.52 2.87 -3.47
N ASP A 27 4.01 4.04 -3.92
CA ASP A 27 5.20 4.15 -4.77
C ASP A 27 6.46 4.55 -3.99
N LEU A 28 6.33 4.85 -2.69
CA LEU A 28 7.43 5.26 -1.84
C LEU A 28 8.18 4.04 -1.29
N ASP A 29 9.47 4.21 -0.98
CA ASP A 29 10.17 3.25 -0.15
C ASP A 29 9.68 3.30 1.30
N ASN A 30 10.04 2.31 2.11
CA ASN A 30 9.52 2.19 3.46
C ASN A 30 9.92 3.37 4.37
N ALA A 31 11.08 4.00 4.17
CA ALA A 31 11.49 5.16 4.95
C ALA A 31 10.69 6.40 4.56
N ALA A 32 10.59 6.67 3.25
CA ALA A 32 9.80 7.78 2.72
C ALA A 32 8.30 7.64 3.05
N ALA A 33 7.75 6.43 3.00
CA ALA A 33 6.36 6.17 3.36
C ALA A 33 6.09 6.44 4.85
N ARG A 34 7.02 6.07 5.75
CA ARG A 34 6.92 6.39 7.18
C ARG A 34 6.92 7.89 7.44
N ASP A 35 7.80 8.62 6.78
CA ASP A 35 7.91 10.06 6.94
C ASP A 35 6.67 10.77 6.40
N ARG A 36 6.16 10.32 5.24
CA ARG A 36 4.90 10.82 4.67
C ARG A 36 3.70 10.56 5.59
N ILE A 37 3.61 9.38 6.18
CA ILE A 37 2.55 9.05 7.16
C ILE A 37 2.61 9.98 8.38
N ARG A 38 3.81 10.24 8.90
CA ARG A 38 3.98 11.17 10.03
C ARG A 38 3.68 12.62 9.66
N GLU A 39 3.92 13.00 8.42
CA GLU A 39 3.56 14.34 7.91
C GLU A 39 2.03 14.52 7.86
N ILE A 40 1.30 13.51 7.39
CA ILE A 40 -0.17 13.56 7.24
C ILE A 40 -0.86 13.44 8.61
N TYR A 41 -0.42 12.51 9.45
CA TYR A 41 -1.12 12.11 10.68
C TYR A 41 -0.46 12.56 11.97
N GLY A 42 0.74 13.15 11.90
CA GLY A 42 1.50 13.55 13.07
C GLY A 42 2.08 12.36 13.83
N ASN A 43 1.87 12.35 15.15
CA ASN A 43 2.48 11.38 16.06
C ASN A 43 1.71 10.05 16.08
N VAL A 44 1.85 9.27 15.01
CA VAL A 44 1.30 7.91 14.90
C VAL A 44 2.25 6.91 15.56
N GLU A 45 1.70 5.97 16.32
CA GLU A 45 2.48 4.87 16.89
C GLU A 45 3.16 4.03 15.80
N ALA A 46 4.42 3.66 16.04
CA ALA A 46 5.19 2.87 15.08
C ALA A 46 4.52 1.53 14.73
N ALA A 47 3.80 0.93 15.68
CA ALA A 47 3.03 -0.30 15.46
C ALA A 47 1.93 -0.10 14.41
N THR A 48 1.18 0.99 14.51
CA THR A 48 0.11 1.36 13.55
C THR A 48 0.69 1.64 12.16
N ILE A 49 1.79 2.40 12.09
CA ILE A 49 2.47 2.66 10.81
C ILE A 49 2.93 1.34 10.16
N ASN A 50 3.52 0.44 10.95
CA ASN A 50 3.97 -0.85 10.43
C ASN A 50 2.81 -1.74 9.98
N ALA A 51 1.67 -1.71 10.68
CA ALA A 51 0.47 -2.45 10.27
C ALA A 51 -0.09 -1.91 8.94
N TYR A 52 -0.14 -0.59 8.79
CA TYR A 52 -0.57 0.07 7.57
C TYR A 52 0.35 -0.27 6.38
N LEU A 53 1.67 -0.11 6.55
CA LEU A 53 2.64 -0.38 5.48
C LEU A 53 2.64 -1.84 5.01
N LYS A 54 2.32 -2.80 5.90
CA LYS A 54 2.13 -4.20 5.49
C LYS A 54 0.97 -4.35 4.49
N VAL A 55 -0.14 -3.65 4.72
CA VAL A 55 -1.28 -3.67 3.80
C VAL A 55 -0.91 -2.97 2.49
N VAL A 56 -0.13 -1.88 2.54
CA VAL A 56 0.39 -1.22 1.33
C VAL A 56 1.27 -2.16 0.51
N ASP A 57 2.15 -2.92 1.15
CA ASP A 57 2.97 -3.94 0.49
C ASP A 57 2.11 -5.05 -0.14
N GLU A 58 1.06 -5.52 0.56
CA GLU A 58 0.08 -6.48 0.01
C GLU A 58 -0.59 -5.92 -1.25
N ILE A 59 -1.02 -4.64 -1.24
CA ILE A 59 -1.62 -3.98 -2.42
C ILE A 59 -0.60 -3.90 -3.55
N ARG A 60 0.65 -3.53 -3.26
CA ARG A 60 1.73 -3.40 -4.25
C ARG A 60 1.98 -4.72 -4.99
N VAL A 61 2.00 -5.84 -4.28
CA VAL A 61 2.17 -7.18 -4.88
C VAL A 61 1.01 -7.54 -5.82
N VAL A 62 -0.21 -7.09 -5.51
CA VAL A 62 -1.40 -7.40 -6.32
C VAL A 62 -1.54 -6.45 -7.51
N THR A 63 -1.16 -5.18 -7.36
CA THR A 63 -1.35 -4.11 -8.37
C THR A 63 -0.18 -3.95 -9.34
N ILE A 64 1.04 -4.26 -8.90
CA ILE A 64 2.22 -4.24 -9.77
C ILE A 64 2.47 -5.70 -10.18
N PRO A 65 2.03 -6.14 -11.38
CA PRO A 65 2.44 -7.43 -11.87
C PRO A 65 3.96 -7.43 -11.94
N SER A 66 4.58 -8.47 -11.38
CA SER A 66 5.97 -8.80 -11.60
C SER A 66 6.29 -8.58 -13.07
N GLN A 67 7.35 -7.84 -13.39
CA GLN A 67 7.78 -7.58 -14.78
C GLN A 67 7.93 -8.87 -15.62
N GLU A 68 7.95 -10.04 -14.98
CA GLU A 68 7.94 -11.37 -15.60
C GLU A 68 6.63 -11.75 -16.34
N ASP A 69 5.46 -11.20 -15.98
CA ASP A 69 4.20 -11.52 -16.66
C ASP A 69 4.01 -10.78 -18.00
N ILE A 70 4.81 -9.72 -18.25
CA ILE A 70 4.70 -8.89 -19.47
C ILE A 70 5.49 -9.51 -20.64
N VAL A 71 6.49 -10.35 -20.37
CA VAL A 71 7.39 -10.91 -21.40
C VAL A 71 6.83 -12.15 -22.10
N LEU A 72 5.81 -12.82 -21.54
CA LEU A 72 5.28 -14.09 -22.06
C LEU A 72 4.16 -13.97 -23.12
N LYS A 73 3.88 -12.77 -23.64
CA LYS A 73 2.87 -12.56 -24.70
C LYS A 73 3.41 -11.94 -25.99
N ALA A 74 4.73 -11.95 -26.18
CA ALA A 74 5.36 -11.55 -27.42
C ALA A 74 5.87 -12.79 -28.20
N ASP A 75 4.97 -13.72 -28.53
CA ASP A 75 5.19 -14.79 -29.53
C ASP A 75 3.97 -14.88 -30.46
#